data_AF-A0A969P0T2-F1
#
_entry.id   AF-A0A969P0T2-F1
#
_cell.length_a   1.000
_cell.length_b   1.000
_cell.length_c   1.000
_cell.angle_alpha   90.00
_cell.angle_beta   90.00
_cell.angle_gamma   90.00
#
_symmetry.space_group_name_H-M   'P 1'
#
loop_
_entity.id
_entity.type
_entity.pdbx_description
1 polymer ?
#
loop_
_entity_poly.entity_id
_entity_poly.type
_entity_poly.pdbx_seq_one_letter_code
_entity_poly.pdbx_strand_id
1 'polypeptide(L)'
;MACFFIGVLNTLIVSGIGIILASLIGLVVGIAQLSSNWLVARIAETYVALFRNVPVLLQILFWDQAVFLRLPRVQDAITLPGPLYLTNRSVHTIGPQPTSTTLLWLIIIAIGVFVSLIVWYWLHQRQAHTGNPSPRLLIAVVIVGVAGLTGWLFLTPPPLSTSIPTIGRFNFEGGLELPRAYISLLLGLSLYTAAFIAENVRAGIQGVPKGQYEAARALGLRPSQRMRLVILPLALRIIIPPTTNQYLNLIKNSSLATAVGYPDLYQMSRTIVNNGGQLIPMIGLVMGSYLIISLTTSFLMNRYNRKISLQTK
;
A
#
# COMPACT_ATOMS: atom_id res chain seq x y z
N MET A 1 14.02 -12.69 19.08
CA MET A 1 14.34 -12.11 17.76
C MET A 1 13.25 -12.34 16.72
N ALA A 2 12.74 -13.57 16.52
CA ALA A 2 11.70 -13.85 15.50
C ALA A 2 10.46 -12.93 15.59
N CYS A 3 9.90 -12.72 16.79
CA CYS A 3 8.73 -11.84 16.98
C CYS A 3 8.97 -10.39 16.56
N PHE A 4 10.20 -9.88 16.72
CA PHE A 4 10.55 -8.52 16.30
C PHE A 4 10.52 -8.39 14.77
N PHE A 5 11.12 -9.35 14.05
CA PHE A 5 11.09 -9.37 12.59
C PHE A 5 9.67 -9.53 12.04
N ILE A 6 8.82 -10.31 12.70
CA ILE A 6 7.39 -10.42 12.37
C ILE A 6 6.71 -9.05 12.53
N GLY A 7 6.99 -8.31 13.60
CA GLY A 7 6.48 -6.95 13.80
C GLY A 7 6.92 -5.98 12.70
N VAL A 8 8.20 -6.01 12.30
CA VAL A 8 8.72 -5.23 11.16
C VAL A 8 7.97 -5.58 9.89
N LEU A 9 7.82 -6.88 9.59
CA LEU A 9 7.13 -7.34 8.38
C LEU A 9 5.67 -6.89 8.37
N ASN A 10 4.95 -7.07 9.48
CA ASN A 10 3.55 -6.65 9.61
C ASN A 10 3.38 -5.14 9.43
N THR A 11 4.35 -4.35 9.90
CA THR A 11 4.40 -2.89 9.72
C THR A 11 4.57 -2.52 8.24
N LEU A 12 5.47 -3.19 7.54
CA LEU A 12 5.71 -2.98 6.11
C LEU A 12 4.50 -3.38 5.27
N ILE A 13 3.85 -4.51 5.61
CA ILE A 13 2.65 -4.99 4.91
C ILE A 13 1.51 -3.99 5.06
N VAL A 14 1.16 -3.61 6.30
CA VAL A 14 0.03 -2.69 6.53
C VAL A 14 0.31 -1.31 5.93
N SER A 15 1.54 -0.80 6.06
CA SER A 15 1.90 0.50 5.52
C SER A 15 1.96 0.51 4.00
N GLY A 16 2.50 -0.55 3.38
CA GLY A 16 2.57 -0.67 1.93
C GLY A 16 1.20 -0.74 1.28
N ILE A 17 0.31 -1.60 1.79
CA ILE A 17 -1.07 -1.71 1.30
C ILE A 17 -1.84 -0.42 1.62
N GLY A 18 -1.64 0.15 2.80
CA GLY A 18 -2.23 1.42 3.21
C GLY A 18 -1.85 2.58 2.29
N ILE A 19 -0.58 2.70 1.89
CA ILE A 19 -0.11 3.69 0.93
C ILE A 19 -0.80 3.51 -0.42
N ILE A 20 -0.87 2.28 -0.94
CA ILE A 20 -1.52 2.01 -2.23
C ILE A 20 -2.99 2.41 -2.20
N LEU A 21 -3.73 1.96 -1.18
CA LEU A 21 -5.15 2.30 -1.01
C LEU A 21 -5.34 3.81 -0.83
N ALA A 22 -4.54 4.44 0.04
CA ALA A 22 -4.62 5.87 0.30
C ALA A 22 -4.38 6.69 -0.97
N SER A 23 -3.42 6.30 -1.80
CA SER A 23 -3.12 6.99 -3.06
C SER A 23 -4.22 6.80 -4.10
N LEU A 24 -4.79 5.61 -4.21
CA LEU A 24 -5.91 5.35 -5.13
C LEU A 24 -7.15 6.15 -4.73
N ILE A 25 -7.57 6.03 -3.47
CA ILE A 25 -8.73 6.75 -2.94
C ILE A 25 -8.48 8.26 -2.99
N GLY A 26 -7.30 8.71 -2.53
CA GLY A 26 -6.94 10.12 -2.51
C GLY A 26 -6.88 10.74 -3.90
N LEU A 27 -6.37 10.03 -4.91
CA LEU A 27 -6.39 10.50 -6.29
C LEU A 27 -7.83 10.64 -6.82
N VAL A 28 -8.67 9.62 -6.62
CA VAL A 28 -10.07 9.64 -7.08
C VAL A 28 -10.85 10.77 -6.41
N VAL A 29 -10.77 10.87 -5.08
CA VAL A 29 -11.44 11.93 -4.30
C VAL A 29 -10.87 13.30 -4.65
N GLY A 30 -9.57 13.44 -4.83
CA GLY A 30 -8.91 14.69 -5.22
C GLY A 30 -9.38 15.22 -6.57
N ILE A 31 -9.53 14.34 -7.56
CA ILE A 31 -10.09 14.68 -8.87
C ILE A 31 -11.60 14.98 -8.75
N ALA A 32 -12.33 14.20 -7.95
CA ALA A 32 -13.77 14.38 -7.75
C ALA A 32 -14.12 15.76 -7.17
N GLN A 33 -13.28 16.32 -6.29
CA GLN A 33 -13.43 17.69 -5.77
C GLN A 33 -13.36 18.78 -6.86
N LEU A 34 -12.75 18.48 -8.02
CA LEU A 34 -12.64 19.40 -9.16
C LEU A 34 -13.70 19.12 -10.24
N SER A 35 -14.62 18.19 -9.98
CA SER A 35 -15.70 17.86 -10.91
C SER A 35 -16.64 19.06 -11.10
N SER A 36 -17.14 19.24 -12.32
CA SER A 36 -18.20 20.22 -12.60
C SER A 36 -19.55 19.79 -12.00
N ASN A 37 -19.72 18.51 -11.65
CA ASN A 37 -20.91 18.02 -10.99
C ASN A 37 -20.88 18.40 -9.50
N TRP A 38 -21.78 19.30 -9.10
CA TRP A 38 -21.91 19.78 -7.73
C TRP A 38 -22.04 18.66 -6.68
N LEU A 39 -22.81 17.61 -6.97
CA LEU A 39 -23.04 16.52 -6.02
C LEU A 39 -21.74 15.74 -5.77
N VAL A 40 -21.00 15.42 -6.84
CA VAL A 40 -19.73 14.69 -6.76
C VAL A 40 -18.69 15.52 -6.00
N ALA A 41 -18.57 16.81 -6.34
CA ALA A 41 -17.65 17.72 -5.65
C ALA A 41 -18.01 17.83 -4.16
N ARG A 42 -19.29 18.02 -3.82
CA ARG A 42 -19.76 18.16 -2.44
C ARG A 42 -19.54 16.90 -1.60
N ILE A 43 -19.79 15.72 -2.15
CA ILE A 43 -19.54 14.44 -1.46
C ILE A 43 -18.04 14.30 -1.18
N ALA A 44 -17.19 14.59 -2.16
CA ALA A 44 -15.74 14.51 -2.01
C ALA A 44 -15.21 15.53 -0.98
N GLU A 45 -15.69 16.78 -1.00
CA GLU A 45 -15.37 17.81 0.01
C GLU A 45 -15.79 17.37 1.41
N THR A 46 -16.98 16.79 1.55
CA THR A 46 -17.50 16.32 2.84
C THR A 46 -16.66 15.17 3.39
N TYR A 47 -16.27 14.21 2.54
CA TYR A 47 -15.33 13.16 2.89
C TYR A 47 -14.01 13.75 3.39
N VAL A 48 -13.41 14.67 2.64
CA VAL A 48 -12.12 15.27 3.00
C VAL A 48 -12.21 16.03 4.33
N ALA A 49 -13.27 16.82 4.52
CA ALA A 49 -13.52 17.54 5.76
C ALA A 49 -13.72 16.58 6.95
N LEU A 50 -14.48 15.50 6.79
CA LEU A 50 -14.73 14.55 7.87
C LEU A 50 -13.43 13.83 8.28
N PHE A 51 -12.71 13.24 7.33
CA PHE A 51 -11.57 12.40 7.62
C PHE A 51 -10.31 13.17 8.04
N ARG A 52 -10.16 14.45 7.66
CA ARG A 52 -9.02 15.28 8.11
C ARG A 52 -9.21 15.88 9.50
N ASN A 53 -10.46 16.07 9.92
CA ASN A 53 -10.77 16.73 11.19
C ASN A 53 -10.95 15.74 12.36
N VAL A 54 -11.03 14.45 12.09
CA VAL A 54 -11.13 13.40 13.11
C VAL A 54 -9.75 12.77 13.36
N PRO A 55 -9.29 12.65 14.63
CA PRO A 55 -8.04 11.99 14.95
C PRO A 55 -7.97 10.56 14.38
N VAL A 56 -6.86 10.21 13.73
CA VAL A 56 -6.68 8.89 13.09
C VAL A 56 -6.88 7.72 14.05
N LEU A 57 -6.46 7.87 15.31
CA LEU A 57 -6.68 6.86 16.35
C LEU A 57 -8.18 6.59 16.57
N LEU A 58 -9.00 7.64 16.61
CA LEU A 58 -10.44 7.50 16.78
C LEU A 58 -11.08 6.81 15.57
N GLN A 59 -10.56 7.05 14.37
CA GLN A 59 -11.04 6.36 13.16
C GLN A 59 -10.69 4.86 13.19
N ILE A 60 -9.47 4.51 13.60
CA ILE A 60 -9.06 3.11 13.78
C ILE A 60 -9.96 2.42 14.81
N LEU A 61 -10.20 3.07 15.95
CA LEU A 61 -11.10 2.56 16.98
C LEU A 61 -12.56 2.48 16.52
N PHE A 62 -13.03 3.43 15.71
CA PHE A 62 -14.37 3.40 15.15
C PHE A 62 -14.58 2.17 14.27
N TRP A 63 -13.65 1.89 13.36
CA TRP A 63 -13.74 0.69 12.52
C TRP A 63 -13.72 -0.58 13.37
N ASP A 64 -12.81 -0.69 14.33
CA ASP A 64 -12.71 -1.90 15.17
C ASP A 64 -13.92 -2.08 16.07
N GLN A 65 -14.31 -1.05 16.82
CA GLN A 65 -15.31 -1.12 17.89
C GLN A 65 -16.74 -0.89 17.43
N ALA A 66 -16.98 0.07 16.53
CA ALA A 66 -18.32 0.41 16.08
C ALA A 66 -18.78 -0.44 14.90
N VAL A 67 -17.84 -0.91 14.05
CA VAL A 67 -18.16 -1.69 12.86
C VAL A 67 -17.85 -3.17 13.07
N PHE A 68 -16.58 -3.55 13.18
CA PHE A 68 -16.19 -4.97 13.19
C PHE A 68 -16.65 -5.71 14.45
N LEU A 69 -16.52 -5.13 15.65
CA LEU A 69 -16.97 -5.76 16.90
C LEU A 69 -18.48 -5.98 16.97
N ARG A 70 -19.27 -5.24 16.17
CA ARG A 70 -20.74 -5.38 16.08
C ARG A 70 -21.18 -6.45 15.10
N LEU A 71 -20.27 -6.99 14.28
CA LEU A 71 -20.55 -8.10 13.39
C LEU A 71 -20.93 -9.37 14.19
N PRO A 72 -21.60 -10.34 13.57
CA PRO A 72 -21.95 -11.58 14.24
C PRO A 72 -20.72 -12.42 14.60
N ARG A 73 -20.94 -13.38 15.50
CA ARG A 73 -19.94 -14.37 15.89
C ARG A 73 -19.70 -15.35 14.72
N VAL A 74 -18.62 -16.13 14.82
CA VAL A 74 -18.19 -17.10 13.79
C VAL A 74 -19.31 -18.04 13.32
N GLN A 75 -20.19 -18.47 14.21
CA GLN A 75 -21.27 -19.41 13.89
C GLN A 75 -22.38 -18.78 13.03
N ASP A 76 -22.62 -17.47 13.19
CA ASP A 76 -23.66 -16.71 12.48
C ASP A 76 -23.04 -15.77 11.44
N ALA A 77 -21.89 -16.16 10.87
CA ALA A 77 -21.10 -15.31 9.98
C ALA A 77 -21.94 -14.80 8.79
N ILE A 78 -21.80 -13.52 8.47
CA ILE A 78 -22.45 -12.96 7.27
C ILE A 78 -21.70 -13.48 6.04
N THR A 79 -22.42 -14.21 5.20
CA THR A 79 -21.94 -14.68 3.90
C THR A 79 -22.24 -13.63 2.83
N LEU A 80 -21.21 -13.01 2.27
CA LEU A 80 -21.36 -12.12 1.11
C LEU A 80 -21.33 -12.91 -0.21
N PRO A 81 -21.66 -12.30 -1.36
CA PRO A 81 -21.47 -12.94 -2.67
C PRO A 81 -20.00 -13.32 -2.89
N GLY A 82 -19.75 -14.61 -3.12
CA GLY A 82 -18.42 -15.23 -3.10
C GLY A 82 -18.10 -15.87 -1.75
N PRO A 83 -17.04 -16.69 -1.62
CA PRO A 83 -16.63 -17.28 -0.34
C PRO A 83 -15.95 -16.25 0.57
N LEU A 84 -16.70 -15.21 0.92
CA LEU A 84 -16.31 -14.10 1.77
C LEU A 84 -17.21 -14.11 3.02
N TYR A 85 -16.59 -14.35 4.17
CA TYR A 85 -17.28 -14.45 5.46
C TYR A 85 -16.83 -13.33 6.39
N LEU A 86 -17.80 -12.64 6.98
CA LEU A 86 -17.59 -11.55 7.92
C LEU A 86 -17.97 -11.97 9.33
N THR A 87 -17.05 -11.76 10.27
CA THR A 87 -17.27 -12.02 11.69
C THR A 87 -16.73 -10.86 12.53
N ASN A 88 -17.07 -10.87 13.82
CA ASN A 88 -16.48 -9.97 14.81
C ASN A 88 -15.02 -10.23 15.17
N ARG A 89 -14.36 -11.22 14.56
CA ARG A 89 -12.95 -11.54 14.80
C ARG A 89 -12.09 -11.31 13.56
N SER A 90 -12.62 -11.65 12.40
CA SER A 90 -11.87 -11.75 11.15
C SER A 90 -12.79 -11.70 9.94
N VAL A 91 -12.21 -11.32 8.81
CA VAL A 91 -12.80 -11.53 7.49
C VAL A 91 -12.05 -12.69 6.83
N HIS A 92 -12.79 -13.69 6.38
CA HIS A 92 -12.23 -14.84 5.68
C HIS A 92 -12.58 -14.76 4.20
N THR A 93 -11.57 -14.94 3.35
CA THR A 93 -11.73 -14.99 1.88
C THR A 93 -10.93 -16.16 1.30
N ILE A 94 -11.07 -16.45 0.01
CA ILE A 94 -10.20 -17.44 -0.66
C ILE A 94 -8.75 -17.00 -0.49
N GLY A 95 -7.92 -17.91 -0.01
CA GLY A 95 -6.50 -17.68 0.21
C GLY A 95 -5.63 -18.71 -0.49
N PRO A 96 -4.39 -18.33 -0.85
CA PRO A 96 -3.38 -19.31 -1.21
C PRO A 96 -2.92 -20.04 0.07
N GLN A 97 -2.97 -21.38 0.05
CA GLN A 97 -2.42 -22.23 1.10
C GLN A 97 -1.09 -22.83 0.62
N PRO A 98 0.00 -22.64 1.39
CA PRO A 98 1.28 -23.28 1.11
C PRO A 98 1.16 -24.80 1.10
N THR A 99 1.76 -25.42 0.10
CA THR A 99 1.89 -26.86 -0.06
C THR A 99 3.36 -27.27 0.18
N SER A 100 3.66 -28.57 0.25
CA SER A 100 5.04 -29.08 0.43
C SER A 100 6.04 -28.56 -0.61
N THR A 101 5.56 -28.21 -1.80
CA THR A 101 6.35 -27.69 -2.93
C THR A 101 6.55 -26.17 -2.92
N THR A 102 5.89 -25.41 -2.02
CA THR A 102 5.99 -23.94 -1.98
C THR A 102 7.41 -23.46 -1.73
N LEU A 103 8.16 -24.11 -0.84
CA LEU A 103 9.54 -23.71 -0.53
C LEU A 103 10.44 -23.83 -1.76
N LEU A 104 10.31 -24.94 -2.50
CA LEU A 104 11.06 -25.19 -3.72
C LEU A 104 10.69 -24.18 -4.81
N TRP A 105 9.40 -23.86 -4.94
CA TRP A 105 8.92 -22.82 -5.84
C TRP A 105 9.49 -21.43 -5.53
N LEU A 106 9.54 -21.05 -4.26
CA LEU A 106 10.16 -19.79 -3.81
C LEU A 106 11.65 -19.74 -4.13
N ILE A 107 12.37 -20.87 -4.02
CA ILE A 107 13.78 -20.98 -4.40
C ILE A 107 13.96 -20.78 -5.91
N ILE A 108 13.11 -21.38 -6.75
CA ILE A 108 13.14 -21.19 -8.21
C ILE A 108 12.91 -19.71 -8.57
N ILE A 109 11.93 -19.06 -7.94
CA ILE A 109 11.68 -17.63 -8.13
C ILE A 109 12.89 -16.79 -7.68
N ALA A 110 13.49 -17.11 -6.53
CA ALA A 110 14.66 -16.39 -6.03
C ALA A 110 15.86 -16.50 -6.99
N ILE A 111 16.11 -17.68 -7.55
CA ILE A 111 17.12 -17.89 -8.60
C ILE A 111 16.76 -17.07 -9.85
N GLY A 112 15.50 -17.08 -10.28
CA GLY A 112 15.02 -16.27 -11.39
C GLY A 112 15.21 -14.77 -11.19
N VAL A 113 14.94 -14.26 -9.99
CA VAL A 113 15.19 -12.86 -9.61
C VAL A 113 16.70 -12.55 -9.62
N PHE A 114 17.53 -13.44 -9.10
CA PHE A 114 18.98 -13.27 -9.10
C PHE A 114 19.54 -13.19 -10.53
N VAL A 115 19.15 -14.12 -11.40
CA VAL A 115 19.51 -14.11 -12.83
C VAL A 115 18.98 -12.85 -13.51
N SER A 116 17.74 -12.46 -13.21
CA SER A 116 17.14 -11.22 -13.72
C SER A 116 17.93 -9.97 -13.31
N LEU A 117 18.45 -9.90 -12.09
CA LEU A 117 19.27 -8.78 -11.63
C LEU A 117 20.63 -8.73 -12.35
N ILE A 118 21.27 -9.88 -12.58
CA ILE A 118 22.51 -9.97 -13.36
C ILE A 118 22.26 -9.50 -14.80
N VAL A 119 21.21 -10.01 -15.45
CA VAL A 119 20.85 -9.62 -16.82
C VAL A 119 20.48 -8.13 -16.88
N TRP A 120 19.73 -7.63 -15.90
CA TRP A 120 19.39 -6.22 -15.81
C TRP A 120 20.64 -5.34 -15.66
N TYR A 121 21.58 -5.74 -14.80
CA TYR A 121 22.86 -5.04 -14.60
C TYR A 121 23.68 -5.03 -15.89
N TRP A 122 23.80 -6.17 -16.57
CA TRP A 122 24.54 -6.30 -17.82
C TRP A 122 23.91 -5.49 -18.97
N LEU A 123 22.57 -5.54 -19.12
CA LEU A 123 21.85 -4.74 -20.11
C LEU A 123 21.91 -3.25 -19.81
N HIS A 124 21.97 -2.86 -18.53
CA HIS A 124 22.14 -1.47 -18.12
C HIS A 124 23.52 -0.94 -18.50
N GLN A 125 24.58 -1.70 -18.21
CA GLN A 125 25.95 -1.38 -18.62
C GLN A 125 26.07 -1.32 -20.16
N ARG A 126 25.53 -2.31 -20.88
CA ARG A 126 25.56 -2.35 -22.34
C ARG A 126 24.82 -1.17 -22.98
N GLN A 127 23.69 -0.76 -22.41
CA GLN A 127 22.96 0.42 -22.88
C GLN A 127 23.74 1.73 -22.62
N ALA A 128 24.45 1.82 -21.49
CA ALA A 128 25.30 2.97 -21.19
C ALA A 128 26.45 3.12 -22.20
N HIS A 129 26.98 2.00 -22.73
CA HIS A 129 28.04 2.01 -23.74
C HIS A 129 27.55 2.12 -25.19
N THR A 130 26.40 1.53 -25.53
CA THR A 130 25.91 1.45 -26.92
C THR A 130 24.83 2.47 -27.28
N GLY A 131 24.23 3.17 -26.31
CA GLY A 131 23.19 4.18 -26.52
C GLY A 131 21.82 3.64 -26.97
N ASN A 132 21.73 2.37 -27.37
CA ASN A 132 20.50 1.77 -27.86
C ASN A 132 19.54 1.39 -26.71
N PRO A 133 18.26 1.78 -26.76
CA PRO A 133 17.30 1.45 -25.71
C PRO A 133 17.01 -0.06 -25.69
N SER A 134 17.48 -0.75 -24.64
CA SER A 134 17.15 -2.14 -24.39
C SER A 134 15.90 -2.24 -23.49
N PRO A 135 14.94 -3.14 -23.77
CA PRO A 135 13.76 -3.34 -22.94
C PRO A 135 14.11 -4.15 -21.67
N ARG A 136 15.07 -3.65 -20.88
CA ARG A 136 15.65 -4.32 -19.69
C ARG A 136 14.63 -4.73 -18.65
N LEU A 137 13.58 -3.91 -18.45
CA LEU A 137 12.51 -4.22 -17.49
C LEU A 137 11.62 -5.35 -17.98
N LEU A 138 11.30 -5.38 -19.29
CA LEU A 138 10.53 -6.47 -19.88
C LEU A 138 11.31 -7.78 -19.78
N ILE A 139 12.60 -7.78 -20.12
CA ILE A 139 13.44 -8.99 -20.06
C ILE A 139 13.54 -9.50 -18.61
N ALA A 140 13.76 -8.62 -17.65
CA ALA A 140 13.78 -8.95 -16.22
C ALA A 140 12.46 -9.59 -15.76
N VAL A 141 11.33 -8.97 -16.10
CA VAL A 141 9.99 -9.47 -15.77
C VAL A 141 9.71 -10.82 -16.43
N VAL A 142 10.13 -11.01 -17.69
CA VAL A 142 9.97 -12.28 -18.41
C VAL A 142 10.77 -13.38 -17.74
N ILE A 143 12.03 -13.14 -17.34
CA ILE A 143 12.85 -14.16 -16.67
C ILE A 143 12.19 -14.62 -15.35
N VAL A 144 11.74 -13.67 -14.52
CA VAL A 144 11.06 -13.99 -13.26
C VAL A 144 9.71 -14.68 -13.51
N GLY A 145 8.97 -14.22 -14.51
CA GLY A 145 7.68 -14.81 -14.90
C GLY A 145 7.83 -16.25 -15.39
N VAL A 146 8.84 -16.52 -16.23
CA VAL A 146 9.16 -17.87 -16.71
C VAL A 146 9.58 -18.77 -15.55
N ALA A 147 10.44 -18.30 -14.64
CA ALA A 147 10.82 -19.07 -13.45
C ALA A 147 9.63 -19.40 -12.54
N GLY A 148 8.71 -18.45 -12.34
CA GLY A 148 7.48 -18.67 -11.58
C GLY A 148 6.54 -19.66 -12.25
N LEU A 149 6.37 -19.54 -13.58
CA LEU A 149 5.53 -20.44 -14.39
C LEU A 149 6.08 -21.85 -14.46
N THR A 150 7.40 -22.02 -14.66
CA THR A 150 8.01 -23.35 -14.67
C THR A 150 7.86 -24.02 -13.31
N GLY A 151 8.13 -23.30 -12.23
CA GLY A 151 7.90 -23.83 -10.89
C GLY A 151 6.42 -24.16 -10.62
N TRP A 152 5.47 -23.41 -11.20
CA TRP A 152 4.04 -23.70 -11.06
C TRP A 152 3.59 -24.94 -11.83
N LEU A 153 4.10 -25.13 -13.05
CA LEU A 153 3.68 -26.21 -13.94
C LEU A 153 4.36 -27.55 -13.63
N PHE A 154 5.63 -27.53 -13.20
CA PHE A 154 6.43 -28.74 -13.03
C PHE A 154 6.45 -29.29 -11.59
N LEU A 155 6.07 -28.48 -10.58
CA LEU A 155 5.97 -28.96 -9.21
C LEU A 155 4.59 -29.58 -8.97
N THR A 156 4.59 -30.86 -8.56
CA THR A 156 3.39 -31.60 -8.18
C THR A 156 3.48 -32.00 -6.71
N PRO A 157 2.50 -31.66 -5.86
CA PRO A 157 1.32 -30.80 -6.11
C PRO A 157 1.69 -29.32 -6.42
N PRO A 158 0.76 -28.53 -7.00
CA PRO A 158 1.02 -27.12 -7.30
C PRO A 158 1.45 -26.35 -6.04
N PRO A 159 2.36 -25.39 -6.18
CA PRO A 159 3.04 -24.77 -5.04
C PRO A 159 2.12 -23.94 -4.15
N LEU A 160 1.00 -23.44 -4.67
CA LEU A 160 -0.06 -22.85 -3.86
C LEU A 160 -1.38 -23.52 -4.23
N SER A 161 -2.05 -24.12 -3.25
CA SER A 161 -3.42 -24.57 -3.42
C SER A 161 -4.37 -23.45 -3.03
N THR A 162 -5.53 -23.36 -3.67
CA THR A 162 -6.57 -22.40 -3.25
C THR A 162 -7.41 -23.02 -2.15
N SER A 163 -7.35 -22.45 -0.95
CA SER A 163 -8.18 -22.90 0.17
C SER A 163 -9.44 -22.04 0.25
N ILE A 164 -10.58 -22.71 0.33
CA ILE A 164 -11.89 -22.08 0.52
C ILE A 164 -12.17 -22.11 2.03
N PRO A 165 -12.52 -20.97 2.65
CA PRO A 165 -12.83 -20.95 4.07
C PRO A 165 -14.11 -21.75 4.38
N THR A 166 -14.01 -22.70 5.30
CA THR A 166 -15.13 -23.49 5.81
C THR A 166 -15.38 -23.18 7.29
N ILE A 167 -16.65 -23.09 7.70
CA ILE A 167 -17.02 -22.81 9.09
C ILE A 167 -16.73 -24.05 9.94
N GLY A 168 -15.71 -23.98 10.80
CA GLY A 168 -15.44 -24.98 11.83
C GLY A 168 -16.21 -24.71 13.12
N ARG A 169 -15.99 -25.54 14.16
CA ARG A 169 -16.74 -25.47 15.44
C ARG A 169 -16.51 -24.17 16.23
N PHE A 170 -15.29 -23.64 16.18
CA PHE A 170 -14.87 -22.44 16.94
C PHE A 170 -14.21 -21.36 16.09
N ASN A 171 -13.66 -21.72 14.93
CA ASN A 171 -13.04 -20.81 13.96
C ASN A 171 -13.24 -21.34 12.54
N PHE A 172 -12.96 -20.51 11.55
CA PHE A 172 -12.86 -20.97 10.17
C PHE A 172 -11.60 -21.82 9.97
N GLU A 173 -11.71 -22.81 9.09
CA GLU A 173 -10.61 -23.62 8.60
C GLU A 173 -10.35 -23.27 7.12
N GLY A 174 -9.07 -23.10 6.77
CA GLY A 174 -8.68 -22.69 5.42
C GLY A 174 -8.99 -21.22 5.10
N GLY A 175 -8.73 -20.84 3.85
CA GLY A 175 -8.85 -19.47 3.36
C GLY A 175 -7.74 -18.54 3.87
N LEU A 176 -7.82 -17.29 3.42
CA LEU A 176 -7.05 -16.18 3.96
C LEU A 176 -7.85 -15.56 5.10
N GLU A 177 -7.29 -15.62 6.31
CA GLU A 177 -7.81 -14.91 7.47
C GLU A 177 -7.21 -13.50 7.53
N LEU A 178 -8.08 -12.50 7.50
CA LEU A 178 -7.73 -11.11 7.75
C LEU A 178 -8.28 -10.72 9.13
N PRO A 179 -7.43 -10.60 10.17
CA PRO A 179 -7.89 -10.25 11.51
C PRO A 179 -8.57 -8.88 11.53
N ARG A 180 -9.59 -8.70 12.38
CA ARG A 180 -10.29 -7.40 12.50
C ARG A 180 -9.34 -6.24 12.77
N ALA A 181 -8.30 -6.48 13.58
CA ALA A 181 -7.35 -5.46 13.98
C ALA A 181 -6.53 -4.97 12.78
N TYR A 182 -6.19 -5.89 11.86
CA TYR A 182 -5.52 -5.55 10.61
C TYR A 182 -6.41 -4.69 9.72
N ILE A 183 -7.66 -5.09 9.49
CA ILE A 183 -8.57 -4.40 8.58
C ILE A 183 -8.95 -3.03 9.14
N SER A 184 -9.22 -2.93 10.44
CA SER A 184 -9.57 -1.68 11.11
C SER A 184 -8.44 -0.66 11.06
N LEU A 185 -7.21 -1.14 11.31
CA LEU A 185 -6.00 -0.33 11.16
C LEU A 185 -5.81 0.12 9.71
N LEU A 186 -5.95 -0.81 8.76
CA LEU A 186 -5.79 -0.53 7.33
C LEU A 186 -6.80 0.49 6.83
N LEU A 187 -8.09 0.34 7.17
CA LEU A 187 -9.15 1.28 6.80
C LEU A 187 -8.94 2.64 7.47
N GLY A 188 -8.67 2.67 8.78
CA GLY A 188 -8.44 3.92 9.51
C GLY A 188 -7.26 4.71 8.94
N LEU A 189 -6.13 4.06 8.68
CA LEU A 189 -4.96 4.72 8.10
C LEU A 189 -5.18 5.14 6.65
N SER A 190 -5.74 4.25 5.80
CA SER A 190 -5.88 4.53 4.37
C SER A 190 -6.90 5.63 4.11
N LEU A 191 -8.05 5.64 4.78
CA LEU A 191 -9.07 6.66 4.60
C LEU A 191 -8.62 8.03 5.13
N TYR A 192 -8.00 8.05 6.32
CA TYR A 192 -7.39 9.26 6.87
C TYR A 192 -6.36 9.86 5.91
N THR A 193 -5.36 9.06 5.50
CA THR A 193 -4.28 9.54 4.63
C THR A 193 -4.79 9.90 3.23
N ALA A 194 -5.78 9.17 2.69
CA ALA A 194 -6.41 9.48 1.42
C ALA A 194 -7.02 10.89 1.40
N ALA A 195 -7.59 11.35 2.51
CA ALA A 195 -8.17 12.68 2.61
C ALA A 195 -7.11 13.80 2.48
N PHE A 196 -5.92 13.61 3.05
CA PHE A 196 -4.79 14.54 2.87
C PHE A 196 -4.20 14.45 1.45
N ILE A 197 -4.11 13.26 0.87
CA ILE A 197 -3.66 13.09 -0.52
C ILE A 197 -4.63 13.74 -1.49
N ALA A 198 -5.95 13.61 -1.26
CA ALA A 198 -6.97 14.27 -2.07
C ALA A 198 -6.81 15.79 -2.08
N GLU A 199 -6.51 16.37 -0.91
CA GLU A 199 -6.23 17.79 -0.81
C GLU A 199 -4.95 18.20 -1.55
N ASN A 200 -3.87 17.40 -1.41
CA ASN A 200 -2.64 17.64 -2.16
C ASN A 200 -2.89 17.61 -3.67
N VAL A 201 -3.70 16.66 -4.16
CA VAL A 201 -4.08 16.53 -5.58
C VAL A 201 -4.87 17.75 -6.03
N ARG A 202 -5.90 18.14 -5.28
CA ARG A 202 -6.73 19.32 -5.56
C ARG A 202 -5.88 20.59 -5.62
N ALA A 203 -5.07 20.83 -4.59
CA ALA A 203 -4.17 21.97 -4.49
C ALA A 203 -3.11 21.96 -5.60
N GLY A 204 -2.60 20.79 -5.97
CA GLY A 204 -1.62 20.65 -7.04
C GLY A 204 -2.18 20.99 -8.42
N ILE A 205 -3.42 20.60 -8.73
CA ILE A 205 -4.07 20.94 -10.00
C ILE A 205 -4.45 22.43 -10.04
N GLN A 206 -4.94 22.98 -8.93
CA GLN A 206 -5.27 24.42 -8.82
C GLN A 206 -4.02 25.31 -8.76
N GLY A 207 -2.88 24.79 -8.32
CA GLY A 207 -1.60 25.48 -8.27
C GLY A 207 -0.95 25.70 -9.65
N VAL A 208 -1.48 25.08 -10.71
CA VAL A 208 -1.02 25.33 -12.08
C VAL A 208 -1.49 26.73 -12.54
N PRO A 209 -0.59 27.61 -13.02
CA PRO A 209 -0.97 28.95 -13.46
C PRO A 209 -2.06 28.94 -14.55
N LYS A 210 -3.05 29.84 -14.41
CA LYS A 210 -4.17 29.96 -15.36
C LYS A 210 -3.71 30.18 -16.82
N GLY A 211 -2.60 30.91 -17.02
CA GLY A 211 -2.02 31.12 -18.36
C GLY A 211 -1.67 29.82 -19.10
N GLN A 212 -1.32 28.74 -18.39
CA GLN A 212 -1.09 27.43 -19.00
C GLN A 212 -2.39 26.79 -19.53
N TYR A 213 -3.51 27.02 -18.84
CA TYR A 213 -4.82 26.56 -19.30
C TYR A 213 -5.28 27.35 -20.54
N GLU A 214 -5.03 28.66 -20.56
CA GLU A 214 -5.39 29.56 -21.65
C GLU A 214 -4.53 29.31 -22.89
N ALA A 215 -3.21 29.18 -22.74
CA ALA A 215 -2.29 28.86 -23.83
C ALA A 215 -2.63 27.51 -24.48
N ALA A 216 -2.87 26.48 -23.68
CA ALA A 216 -3.27 25.17 -24.18
C ALA A 216 -4.64 25.21 -24.89
N ARG A 217 -5.56 26.07 -24.46
CA ARG A 217 -6.84 26.31 -25.16
C ARG A 217 -6.63 27.04 -26.49
N ALA A 218 -5.72 28.02 -26.54
CA ALA A 218 -5.38 28.75 -27.76
C ALA A 218 -4.74 27.84 -28.83
N LEU A 219 -3.99 26.82 -28.39
CA LEU A 219 -3.46 25.76 -29.26
C LEU A 219 -4.51 24.72 -29.70
N GLY A 220 -5.79 24.92 -29.40
CA GLY A 220 -6.89 24.04 -29.81
C GLY A 220 -6.98 22.71 -29.04
N LEU A 221 -6.26 22.56 -27.92
CA LEU A 221 -6.31 21.32 -27.13
C LEU A 221 -7.68 21.14 -26.47
N ARG A 222 -8.29 19.98 -26.71
CA ARG A 222 -9.53 19.55 -26.05
C ARG A 222 -9.31 19.41 -24.53
N PRO A 223 -10.34 19.52 -23.68
CA PRO A 223 -10.19 19.48 -22.22
C PRO A 223 -9.40 18.27 -21.70
N SER A 224 -9.62 17.08 -22.27
CA SER A 224 -8.89 15.86 -21.91
C SER A 224 -7.41 15.91 -22.30
N GLN A 225 -7.10 16.46 -23.48
CA GLN A 225 -5.71 16.67 -23.93
C GLN A 225 -5.01 17.70 -23.06
N ARG A 226 -5.69 18.81 -22.74
CA ARG A 226 -5.18 19.85 -21.85
C ARG A 226 -4.82 19.29 -20.48
N MET A 227 -5.73 18.50 -19.90
CA MET A 227 -5.50 17.83 -18.62
C MET A 227 -4.32 16.88 -18.69
N ARG A 228 -4.29 15.97 -19.68
CA ARG A 228 -3.27 14.92 -19.76
C ARG A 228 -1.89 15.41 -20.15
N LEU A 229 -1.79 16.37 -21.07
CA LEU A 229 -0.53 16.78 -21.70
C LEU A 229 0.13 17.99 -21.04
N VAL A 230 -0.63 18.86 -20.39
CA VAL A 230 -0.12 20.13 -19.86
C VAL A 230 -0.31 20.21 -18.35
N ILE A 231 -1.56 20.10 -17.89
CA ILE A 231 -1.91 20.37 -16.49
C ILE A 231 -1.41 19.26 -15.57
N LEU A 232 -1.73 18.00 -15.86
CA LEU A 232 -1.38 16.87 -15.00
C LEU A 232 0.15 16.72 -14.81
N PRO A 233 0.99 16.78 -15.87
CA PRO A 233 2.44 16.74 -15.69
C PRO A 233 2.99 17.84 -14.79
N LEU A 234 2.44 19.06 -14.89
CA LEU A 234 2.86 20.18 -14.07
C LEU A 234 2.33 20.07 -12.62
N ALA A 235 1.08 19.67 -12.46
CA ALA A 235 0.45 19.43 -11.16
C ALA A 235 1.19 18.35 -10.38
N LEU A 236 1.65 17.26 -11.03
CA LEU A 236 2.42 16.21 -10.37
C LEU A 236 3.66 16.74 -9.65
N ARG A 237 4.35 17.76 -10.19
CA ARG A 237 5.50 18.40 -9.53
C ARG A 237 5.13 19.08 -8.21
N ILE A 238 3.89 19.56 -8.10
CA ILE A 238 3.35 20.20 -6.90
C ILE A 238 2.82 19.15 -5.92
N ILE A 239 2.21 18.06 -6.42
CA ILE A 239 1.56 17.01 -5.60
C ILE A 239 2.58 16.11 -4.89
N ILE A 240 3.69 15.76 -5.55
CA ILE A 240 4.60 14.70 -5.08
C ILE A 240 5.31 15.04 -3.75
N PRO A 241 5.89 16.24 -3.56
CA PRO A 241 6.58 16.56 -2.31
C PRO A 241 5.70 16.42 -1.05
N PRO A 242 4.50 17.03 -0.97
CA PRO A 242 3.65 16.87 0.22
C PRO A 242 3.09 15.44 0.35
N THR A 243 2.87 14.72 -0.76
CA THR A 243 2.42 13.32 -0.70
C THR A 243 3.48 12.39 -0.14
N THR A 244 4.76 12.69 -0.36
CA THR A 244 5.89 11.96 0.26
C THR A 244 5.81 12.03 1.79
N ASN A 245 5.51 13.21 2.34
CA ASN A 245 5.30 13.36 3.78
C ASN A 245 4.10 12.55 4.28
N GLN A 246 3.03 12.44 3.50
CA GLN A 246 1.87 11.62 3.86
C GLN A 246 2.21 10.13 3.93
N TYR A 247 3.07 9.62 3.05
CA TYR A 247 3.55 8.24 3.13
C TYR A 247 4.40 7.99 4.38
N LEU A 248 5.30 8.92 4.71
CA LEU A 248 6.10 8.84 5.94
C LEU A 248 5.22 8.87 7.19
N ASN A 249 4.18 9.70 7.19
CA ASN A 249 3.23 9.79 8.29
C ASN A 249 2.38 8.52 8.42
N LEU A 250 1.93 7.93 7.31
CA LEU A 250 1.20 6.66 7.33
C LEU A 250 2.03 5.55 7.97
N ILE A 251 3.31 5.42 7.58
CA ILE A 251 4.24 4.46 8.16
C ILE A 251 4.42 4.71 9.67
N LYS A 252 4.58 5.96 10.11
CA LYS A 252 4.72 6.25 11.55
C LYS A 252 3.43 5.96 12.33
N ASN A 253 2.29 6.30 11.74
CA ASN A 253 0.97 6.11 12.32
C ASN A 253 0.56 4.64 12.38
N SER A 254 1.23 3.73 11.67
CA SER A 254 0.99 2.29 11.81
C SER A 254 1.24 1.79 13.24
N SER A 255 2.07 2.50 14.02
CA SER A 255 2.28 2.22 15.46
C SER A 255 1.01 2.33 16.32
N LEU A 256 -0.01 3.05 15.83
CA LEU A 256 -1.34 3.12 16.47
C LEU A 256 -2.07 1.77 16.44
N ALA A 257 -1.55 0.78 15.71
CA ALA A 257 -1.92 -0.65 15.77
C ALA A 257 -2.13 -1.18 17.19
N THR A 258 -1.34 -0.68 18.14
CA THR A 258 -1.43 -1.02 19.57
C THR A 258 -2.85 -0.83 20.13
N ALA A 259 -3.61 0.14 19.62
CA ALA A 259 -4.95 0.45 20.12
C ALA A 259 -5.99 -0.65 19.81
N VAL A 260 -5.77 -1.41 18.73
CA VAL A 260 -6.63 -2.52 18.30
C VAL A 260 -5.96 -3.89 18.49
N GLY A 261 -4.75 -3.91 19.06
CA GLY A 261 -3.98 -5.12 19.32
C GLY A 261 -3.41 -5.78 18.06
N TYR A 262 -3.23 -5.04 16.96
CA TYR A 262 -2.56 -5.59 15.77
C TYR A 262 -1.05 -5.73 16.05
N PRO A 263 -0.43 -6.89 15.73
CA PRO A 263 0.97 -7.19 16.07
C PRO A 263 1.96 -6.50 15.11
N ASP A 264 1.98 -5.17 15.10
CA ASP A 264 2.98 -4.37 14.38
C ASP A 264 4.33 -4.35 15.12
N LEU A 265 5.29 -3.60 14.58
CA LEU A 265 6.62 -3.43 15.17
C LEU A 265 6.52 -2.89 16.61
N TYR A 266 5.70 -1.87 16.83
CA TYR A 266 5.59 -1.26 18.15
C TYR A 266 4.92 -2.20 19.16
N GLN A 267 3.81 -2.83 18.77
CA GLN A 267 3.10 -3.77 19.64
C GLN A 267 3.92 -5.02 19.97
N MET A 268 4.61 -5.61 18.99
CA MET A 268 5.51 -6.74 19.23
C MET A 268 6.65 -6.37 20.18
N SER A 269 7.23 -5.18 20.02
CA SER A 269 8.24 -4.69 20.96
C SER A 269 7.69 -4.47 22.37
N ARG A 270 6.47 -3.94 22.53
CA ARG A 270 5.82 -3.85 23.85
C ARG A 270 5.63 -5.22 24.48
N THR A 271 5.19 -6.21 23.70
CA THR A 271 5.07 -7.59 24.19
C THR A 271 6.41 -8.17 24.63
N ILE A 272 7.50 -7.94 23.88
CA ILE A 272 8.83 -8.42 24.27
C ILE A 272 9.32 -7.73 25.55
N VAL A 273 9.12 -6.42 25.68
CA VAL A 273 9.47 -5.66 26.88
C VAL A 273 8.71 -6.17 28.10
N ASN A 274 7.40 -6.40 27.98
CA ASN A 274 6.58 -6.86 29.09
C ASN A 274 6.95 -8.27 29.57
N ASN A 275 7.43 -9.14 28.67
CA ASN A 275 7.84 -10.50 29.02
C ASN A 275 9.32 -10.62 29.42
N GLY A 276 10.19 -9.77 28.87
CA GLY A 276 11.65 -9.89 28.99
C GLY A 276 12.35 -8.75 29.74
N GLY A 277 11.63 -7.71 30.18
CA GLY A 277 12.13 -6.65 31.06
C GLY A 277 13.11 -5.63 30.44
N GLN A 278 13.56 -5.82 29.20
CA GLN A 278 14.58 -4.96 28.58
C GLN A 278 13.97 -3.77 27.80
N LEU A 279 13.51 -2.74 28.53
CA LEU A 279 12.87 -1.56 27.94
C LEU A 279 13.79 -0.74 27.03
N ILE A 280 14.97 -0.33 27.56
CA ILE A 280 15.84 0.64 26.88
C ILE A 280 16.36 0.12 25.52
N PRO A 281 16.94 -1.10 25.41
CA PRO A 281 17.42 -1.60 24.12
C PRO A 281 16.29 -1.78 23.10
N MET A 282 15.08 -2.19 23.55
CA MET A 282 13.94 -2.40 22.67
C MET A 282 13.39 -1.10 22.09
N ILE A 283 13.30 -0.03 22.89
CA ILE A 283 12.92 1.29 22.37
C ILE A 283 13.94 1.76 21.32
N GLY A 284 15.25 1.58 21.59
CA GLY A 284 16.30 1.90 20.63
C GLY A 284 16.15 1.16 19.30
N LEU A 285 15.85 -0.15 19.34
CA LEU A 285 15.60 -0.96 18.15
C LEU A 285 14.35 -0.51 17.37
N VAL A 286 13.27 -0.16 18.07
CA VAL A 286 12.04 0.37 17.44
C VAL A 286 12.32 1.70 16.75
N MET A 287 12.96 2.64 17.44
CA MET A 287 13.30 3.96 16.89
C MET A 287 14.24 3.82 15.68
N GLY A 288 15.27 2.99 15.80
CA GLY A 288 16.19 2.68 14.69
C GLY A 288 15.47 2.06 13.50
N SER A 289 14.54 1.15 13.73
CA SER A 289 13.77 0.50 12.66
C SER A 289 12.84 1.48 11.95
N TYR A 290 12.07 2.29 12.68
CA TYR A 290 11.23 3.33 12.06
C TYR A 290 12.06 4.39 11.32
N LEU A 291 13.25 4.72 11.83
CA LEU A 291 14.18 5.62 11.15
C LEU A 291 14.67 5.01 9.84
N ILE A 292 15.12 3.75 9.85
CA ILE A 292 15.58 3.05 8.64
C ILE A 292 14.44 2.99 7.61
N ILE A 293 13.24 2.56 8.00
CA ILE A 293 12.08 2.51 7.10
C ILE A 293 11.77 3.90 6.53
N SER A 294 11.83 4.95 7.36
CA SER A 294 11.59 6.33 6.93
C SER A 294 12.65 6.83 5.97
N LEU A 295 13.93 6.56 6.22
CA LEU A 295 15.05 6.94 5.35
C LEU A 295 15.00 6.19 4.02
N THR A 296 14.72 4.89 4.04
CA THR A 296 14.52 4.09 2.81
C THR A 296 13.37 4.64 1.99
N THR A 297 12.22 4.92 2.61
CA THR A 297 11.05 5.49 1.93
C THR A 297 11.35 6.87 1.36
N SER A 298 11.97 7.74 2.16
CA SER A 298 12.38 9.10 1.74
C SER A 298 13.37 9.05 0.57
N PHE A 299 14.36 8.16 0.60
CA PHE A 299 15.31 7.96 -0.49
C PHE A 299 14.62 7.55 -1.80
N LEU A 300 13.71 6.57 -1.74
CA LEU A 300 12.93 6.13 -2.91
C LEU A 300 12.07 7.28 -3.48
N MET A 301 11.41 8.04 -2.61
CA MET A 301 10.55 9.16 -3.01
C MET A 301 11.36 10.35 -3.53
N ASN A 302 12.52 10.66 -2.96
CA ASN A 302 13.42 11.69 -3.47
C ASN A 302 13.97 11.34 -4.86
N ARG A 303 14.29 10.06 -5.08
CA ARG A 303 14.70 9.57 -6.41
C ARG A 303 13.57 9.72 -7.43
N TYR A 304 12.33 9.45 -7.02
CA TYR A 304 11.14 9.66 -7.86
C TYR A 304 10.90 11.15 -8.15
N ASN A 305 10.96 12.00 -7.12
CA ASN A 305 10.82 13.45 -7.23
C ASN A 305 11.83 14.05 -8.22
N ARG A 306 13.11 13.66 -8.12
CA ARG A 306 14.17 14.13 -9.03
C ARG A 306 13.91 13.74 -10.49
N LYS A 307 13.30 12.58 -10.77
CA LYS A 307 12.96 12.21 -12.15
C LYS A 307 11.89 13.12 -12.75
N ILE A 308 10.98 13.62 -11.94
CA ILE A 308 9.83 14.41 -12.39
C ILE A 308 10.15 15.91 -12.47
N SER A 309 11.15 16.38 -11.71
CA SER A 309 11.62 17.77 -11.77
C SER A 309 12.58 18.08 -12.94
N LEU A 310 13.20 17.08 -13.58
CA LEU A 310 14.30 17.26 -14.55
C LEU A 310 13.89 17.67 -15.99
N GLN A 311 12.82 18.45 -16.19
CA GLN A 311 12.53 19.08 -17.50
C GLN A 311 12.30 20.57 -17.35
N THR A 312 13.34 21.27 -16.89
CA THR A 312 13.52 22.71 -17.08
C THR A 312 15.01 22.93 -17.24
N LYS A 313 15.49 22.87 -18.48
CA LYS A 313 16.67 23.60 -18.93
C LYS A 313 16.19 24.62 -19.94
#